data_AF-A0A177A5K5-F1
#
_entry.id   AF-A0A177A5K5-F1
#
_cell.length_a   1.000
_cell.length_b   1.000
_cell.length_c   1.000
_cell.angle_alpha   90.00
_cell.angle_beta   90.00
_cell.angle_gamma   90.00
#
_symmetry.space_group_name_H-M   'P 1'
#
loop_
_entity.id
_entity.type
_entity.pdbx_description
1 polymer ?
#
loop_
_entity_poly.entity_id
_entity_poly.type
_entity_poly.pdbx_seq_one_letter_code
_entity_poly.pdbx_strand_id
1 'polypeptide(L)' 'MLQNSVLTNVVNAKGWTPMADGATPIYTEYNNSGAGSDTSAMQFLTASSAAISTETVWGSDWKTWIDTSY' A
#
# COMPACT_ATOMS: atom_id res chain seq x y z
N MET A 1 -0.71 -3.32 -0.06
CA MET A 1 -0.81 -2.07 -0.84
C MET A 1 -0.92 -0.91 0.11
N LEU A 2 -0.16 0.16 -0.10
CA LEU A 2 -0.41 1.46 0.50
C LEU A 2 -0.67 2.47 -0.64
N GLN A 3 -1.78 3.21 -0.58
CA GLN A 3 -2.19 4.05 -1.71
C GLN A 3 -2.84 5.36 -1.25
N ASN A 4 -2.70 6.40 -2.07
CA ASN A 4 -3.33 7.73 -1.87
C ASN A 4 -3.10 8.29 -0.45
N SER A 5 -1.93 8.02 0.12
CA SER A 5 -1.60 8.33 1.51
C SER A 5 -0.47 9.35 1.61
N VAL A 6 -0.40 10.05 2.74
CA VAL A 6 0.73 10.93 3.07
C VAL A 6 1.68 10.20 4.02
N LEU A 7 2.90 9.95 3.56
CA LEU A 7 3.98 9.34 4.32
C LEU A 7 4.95 10.41 4.83
N THR A 8 5.08 10.52 6.14
CA THR A 8 6.10 11.36 6.76
C THR A 8 7.47 10.68 6.69
N ASN A 9 8.53 11.40 7.06
CA ASN A 9 9.91 10.90 7.09
C ASN A 9 10.17 9.81 8.16
N VAL A 10 9.14 9.31 8.85
CA VAL A 10 9.24 8.14 9.72
C VAL A 10 9.49 6.85 8.93
N VAL A 11 9.05 6.82 7.66
CA VAL A 11 9.25 5.67 6.78
C VAL A 11 10.72 5.59 6.39
N ASN A 12 11.36 4.45 6.67
CA ASN A 12 12.72 4.18 6.22
C ASN A 12 12.76 4.13 4.68
N ALA A 13 13.84 4.60 4.06
CA ALA A 13 13.98 4.58 2.59
C ALA A 13 13.87 3.18 1.96
N LYS A 14 14.15 2.11 2.71
CA LYS A 14 13.93 0.72 2.26
C LYS A 14 12.44 0.32 2.23
N GLY A 15 11.58 1.05 2.94
CA GLY A 15 10.14 0.81 3.09
C GLY A 15 9.82 -0.39 3.98
N TRP A 16 10.20 -1.58 3.51
CA TRP A 16 9.79 -2.86 4.05
C TRP A 16 10.99 -3.62 4.67
N THR A 17 10.70 -4.57 5.57
CA THR A 17 11.74 -5.39 6.23
C THR A 17 11.39 -6.88 6.16
N PRO A 18 12.39 -7.78 6.09
CA PRO A 18 12.17 -9.22 6.16
C PRO A 18 11.56 -9.68 7.49
N MET A 19 10.84 -10.80 7.46
CA MET A 19 10.36 -11.49 8.67
C MET A 19 10.42 -13.03 8.49
N ALA A 20 9.64 -13.58 7.56
CA ALA A 20 9.66 -15.01 7.29
C ALA A 20 10.78 -15.37 6.28
N ASP A 21 11.49 -16.46 6.54
CA ASP A 21 12.54 -16.95 5.65
C ASP A 21 11.94 -17.39 4.29
N GLY A 22 12.60 -17.01 3.20
CA GLY A 22 12.14 -17.28 1.84
C GLY A 22 10.83 -16.58 1.42
N ALA A 23 10.36 -15.56 2.15
CA ALA A 23 9.11 -14.87 1.81
C ALA A 23 9.17 -14.14 0.45
N THR A 24 8.09 -14.25 -0.33
CA THR A 24 7.87 -13.53 -1.58
C THR A 24 6.64 -12.61 -1.46
N PRO A 25 6.72 -11.52 -0.69
CA PRO A 25 5.57 -10.65 -0.46
C PRO A 25 5.18 -9.89 -1.73
N ILE A 26 3.88 -9.59 -1.86
CA ILE A 26 3.37 -8.61 -2.82
C ILE A 26 3.12 -7.31 -2.06
N TYR A 27 4.17 -6.50 -1.96
CA TYR A 27 4.07 -5.13 -1.44
C TYR A 27 4.01 -4.15 -2.59
N THR A 28 3.09 -3.21 -2.52
CA THR A 28 2.77 -2.29 -3.61
C THR A 28 2.47 -0.92 -3.03
N GLU A 29 2.86 0.12 -3.78
CA GLU A 29 2.57 1.51 -3.46
C GLU A 29 2.05 2.25 -4.68
N TYR A 30 1.10 3.16 -4.47
CA TYR A 30 0.52 3.95 -5.57
C TYR A 30 0.06 5.32 -5.11
N ASN A 31 0.55 6.36 -5.80
CA ASN A 31 0.11 7.73 -5.60
C ASN A 31 0.22 8.22 -4.13
N ASN A 32 1.26 7.77 -3.43
CA ASN A 32 1.60 8.28 -2.10
C ASN A 32 2.36 9.61 -2.25
N SER A 33 2.30 10.44 -1.20
CA SER A 33 2.98 11.74 -1.15
C SER A 33 3.67 11.94 0.20
N GLY A 34 4.46 13.00 0.33
CA GLY A 34 5.17 13.34 1.58
C GLY A 34 6.63 12.86 1.60
N ALA A 35 7.36 13.25 2.64
CA ALA A 35 8.80 13.04 2.71
C ALA A 35 9.22 11.55 2.76
N GLY A 36 8.32 10.66 3.16
CA GLY A 36 8.56 9.22 3.21
C GLY A 36 8.05 8.45 1.99
N SER A 37 7.55 9.13 0.95
CA SER A 37 6.94 8.45 -0.21
C SER A 37 7.88 8.20 -1.39
N ASP A 38 9.17 8.52 -1.25
CA ASP A 38 10.16 8.17 -2.28
C ASP A 38 10.39 6.66 -2.29
N THR A 39 10.16 6.05 -3.46
CA THR A 39 10.27 4.61 -3.67
C THR A 39 11.59 4.20 -4.32
N SER A 40 12.47 5.15 -4.64
CA SER A 40 13.72 4.91 -5.38
C SER A 40 14.69 3.92 -4.70
N ALA A 41 14.62 3.81 -3.37
CA ALA A 41 15.44 2.92 -2.56
C ALA A 41 14.65 1.75 -1.92
N MET A 42 13.37 1.58 -2.26
CA MET A 42 12.51 0.57 -1.65
C MET A 42 12.91 -0.84 -2.03
N GLN A 43 12.76 -1.75 -1.07
CA GLN A 43 12.98 -3.18 -1.26
C GLN A 43 11.65 -3.93 -1.27
N PHE A 44 11.61 -5.07 -1.96
CA PHE A 44 10.46 -5.99 -2.03
C PHE A 44 9.21 -5.40 -2.71
N LEU A 45 9.32 -4.21 -3.30
CA LEU A 45 8.21 -3.54 -3.96
C LEU A 45 7.90 -4.19 -5.32
N THR A 46 6.63 -4.52 -5.52
CA THR A 46 6.03 -4.83 -6.81
C THR A 46 5.40 -3.55 -7.36
N ALA A 47 5.67 -3.23 -8.62
CA ALA A 47 5.10 -2.04 -9.25
C ALA A 47 3.58 -2.17 -9.37
N SER A 48 2.85 -1.09 -9.06
CA SER A 48 1.42 -0.96 -9.33
C SER A 48 1.16 0.23 -10.26
N SER A 49 0.31 0.03 -11.26
CA SER A 49 -0.09 1.09 -12.19
C SER A 49 -1.41 1.76 -11.82
N ALA A 50 -2.14 1.24 -10.82
CA ALA A 50 -3.43 1.75 -10.37
C ALA A 50 -3.66 1.53 -8.87
N ALA A 51 -4.60 2.28 -8.31
CA ALA A 51 -5.13 2.03 -6.99
C ALA A 51 -6.04 0.78 -7.00
N ILE A 52 -6.05 0.04 -5.89
CA ILE A 52 -6.97 -1.07 -5.64
C ILE A 52 -8.31 -0.49 -5.17
N SER A 53 -9.42 -0.99 -5.71
CA SER A 53 -10.76 -0.56 -5.32
C SER A 53 -11.23 -1.27 -4.05
N THR A 54 -12.17 -0.64 -3.34
CA THR A 54 -12.87 -1.24 -2.20
C THR A 54 -13.50 -2.58 -2.55
N GLU A 55 -14.12 -2.69 -3.72
CA GLU A 55 -14.75 -3.93 -4.22
C GLU A 55 -13.72 -5.05 -4.41
N THR A 56 -12.50 -4.75 -4.87
CA THR A 56 -11.43 -5.74 -4.97
C THR A 56 -11.02 -6.30 -3.62
N VAL A 57 -11.06 -5.50 -2.55
CA VAL A 57 -10.65 -5.94 -1.19
C VAL A 57 -11.80 -6.60 -0.43
N TRP A 58 -13.00 -6.05 -0.54
CA TRP A 58 -14.14 -6.35 0.33
C TRP A 58 -15.32 -7.03 -0.37
N GLY A 59 -15.21 -7.28 -1.68
CA GLY A 59 -16.29 -7.86 -2.47
C GLY A 59 -17.30 -6.81 -2.95
N SER A 60 -18.15 -7.20 -3.90
CA SER A 60 -19.14 -6.30 -4.50
C SER A 60 -20.26 -5.89 -3.55
N ASP A 61 -20.46 -6.63 -2.46
CA ASP A 61 -21.46 -6.40 -1.43
C ASP A 61 -20.98 -5.50 -0.29
N TRP A 62 -19.77 -4.92 -0.38
CA TRP A 62 -19.17 -4.14 0.70
C TRP A 62 -20.08 -3.03 1.26
N LYS A 63 -20.91 -2.43 0.40
CA LYS A 63 -21.87 -1.37 0.78
C LYS A 63 -23.02 -1.85 1.68
N THR A 64 -23.20 -3.15 1.84
CA THR A 64 -24.30 -3.72 2.65
C THR A 64 -23.98 -3.76 4.15
N TRP A 65 -22.70 -3.73 4.51
CA TRP A 65 -22.24 -3.84 5.90
C TRP A 65 -21.33 -2.69 6.33
N ILE A 66 -20.85 -1.88 5.40
CA ILE A 66 -20.13 -0.63 5.70
C ILE A 66 -21.10 0.53 5.85
N ASP A 67 -20.86 1.35 6.86
CA ASP A 67 -21.45 2.67 6.96
C ASP A 67 -20.83 3.60 5.92
N THR A 68 -21.60 3.97 4.90
CA THR A 68 -21.14 4.81 3.78
C THR A 68 -21.18 6.32 4.09
N SER A 69 -21.43 6.71 5.34
CA SER A 69 -21.38 8.11 5.78
C SER A 69 -19.99 8.59 6.21
N TYR A 70 -19.01 7.69 6.16
CA TYR A 70 -17.57 7.91 6.41
C TYR A 70 -16.75 7.61 5.16
#